data_AF-A0A4Q6BU28-F1
#
_entry.id   AF-A0A4Q6BU28-F1
#
_cell.length_a   1.000
_cell.length_b   1.000
_cell.length_c   1.000
_cell.angle_alpha   90.00
_cell.angle_beta   90.00
_cell.angle_gamma   90.00
#
_symmetry.space_group_name_H-M   'P 1'
#
loop_
_entity.id
_entity.type
_entity.pdbx_description
1 polymer ?
#
loop_
_entity_poly.entity_id
_entity_poly.type
_entity_poly.pdbx_seq_one_letter_code
_entity_poly.pdbx_strand_id
1 'polypeptide(L)'
;MSRYEFTLGLDRFATSAAFSVFVPAFIIVLISLMGLWVPPSELEVRSNAGAPMLAAAVLFHYSLIQELPATGYLTRADKLMLGVYVSLLMNMASTWIFMVVGEERMEDVFRTARTWVPIATVLVMGAACVV
;
A
#
# COMPACT_ATOMS: atom_id res chain seq x y z
N MET A 1 -35.84 5.47 42.24
CA MET A 1 -35.07 6.21 41.22
C MET A 1 -35.38 5.60 39.87
N SER A 2 -36.17 6.29 39.04
CA SER A 2 -36.47 5.86 37.67
C SER A 2 -35.38 6.41 36.75
N ARG A 3 -34.60 5.54 36.11
CA ARG A 3 -33.54 5.91 35.17
C ARG A 3 -34.04 5.56 33.77
N TYR A 4 -34.33 6.59 32.98
CA TYR A 4 -34.74 6.44 31.59
C TYR A 4 -33.47 6.44 30.72
N GLU A 5 -33.15 5.30 30.12
CA GLU A 5 -31.96 5.13 29.30
C GLU A 5 -32.38 5.22 27.83
N PHE A 6 -32.01 6.32 27.18
CA PHE A 6 -32.31 6.58 25.78
C PHE A 6 -31.05 6.25 24.95
N THR A 7 -31.11 5.16 24.20
CA THR A 7 -30.04 4.72 23.32
C THR A 7 -30.32 5.23 21.91
N LEU A 8 -29.51 6.19 21.46
CA LEU A 8 -29.58 6.73 20.11
C LEU A 8 -28.55 5.98 19.24
N GLY A 9 -29.04 5.18 18.29
CA GLY A 9 -28.21 4.47 17.32
C GLY A 9 -27.63 5.45 16.30
N LEU A 10 -26.44 5.98 16.56
CA LEU A 10 -25.64 6.70 15.57
C LEU A 10 -24.95 5.67 14.68
N ASP A 11 -25.51 5.45 13.49
CA ASP A 11 -24.82 4.70 12.47
C ASP A 11 -23.70 5.57 11.90
N ARG A 12 -22.47 5.06 11.94
CA ARG A 12 -21.31 5.80 11.42
C ARG A 12 -21.43 5.80 9.90
N PHE A 13 -21.36 6.97 9.26
CA PHE A 13 -21.13 7.09 7.80
C PHE A 13 -19.73 6.57 7.43
N ALA A 14 -19.51 5.27 7.65
CA ALA A 14 -18.25 4.58 7.45
C ALA A 14 -17.84 4.58 5.97
N THR A 15 -18.80 4.72 5.06
CA THR A 15 -18.58 4.77 3.61
C THR A 15 -17.73 5.98 3.21
N SER A 16 -18.01 7.18 3.72
CA SER A 16 -17.24 8.39 3.34
C SER A 16 -15.80 8.34 3.84
N ALA A 17 -15.60 7.86 5.07
CA ALA A 17 -14.27 7.67 5.64
C ALA A 17 -13.51 6.51 4.97
N ALA A 18 -14.21 5.47 4.50
CA ALA A 18 -13.57 4.42 3.72
C ALA A 18 -13.06 4.95 2.38
N PHE A 19 -13.84 5.75 1.65
CA PHE A 19 -13.35 6.33 0.38
C PHE A 19 -12.11 7.21 0.54
N SER A 20 -12.02 8.01 1.63
CA SER A 20 -10.83 8.81 1.92
C SER A 20 -9.61 7.97 2.32
N VAL A 21 -9.79 6.73 2.76
CA VAL A 21 -8.69 5.79 3.04
C VAL A 21 -8.25 5.03 1.79
N PHE A 22 -9.21 4.47 1.06
CA PHE A 22 -8.93 3.55 -0.06
C PHE A 22 -8.35 4.29 -1.26
N VAL A 23 -8.82 5.50 -1.57
CA VAL A 23 -8.38 6.25 -2.76
C VAL A 23 -6.89 6.62 -2.68
N PRO A 24 -6.39 7.27 -1.61
CA PRO A 24 -4.98 7.62 -1.52
C PRO A 24 -4.07 6.39 -1.50
N ALA A 25 -4.47 5.34 -0.76
CA ALA A 25 -3.75 4.07 -0.73
C ALA A 25 -3.59 3.45 -2.13
N PHE A 26 -4.67 3.43 -2.93
CA PHE A 26 -4.62 2.96 -4.31
C PHE A 26 -3.69 3.80 -5.18
N ILE A 27 -3.74 5.13 -5.06
CA ILE A 27 -2.88 6.03 -5.84
C ILE A 27 -1.41 5.77 -5.54
N ILE A 28 -1.02 5.65 -4.26
CA ILE A 28 0.36 5.37 -3.85
C ILE A 28 0.87 4.07 -4.48
N VAL A 29 0.06 3.01 -4.45
CA VAL A 29 0.43 1.72 -5.03
C VAL A 29 0.51 1.78 -6.55
N LEU A 30 -0.41 2.48 -7.22
CA LEU A 30 -0.38 2.65 -8.68
C LEU A 30 0.89 3.38 -9.13
N ILE A 31 1.27 4.46 -8.44
CA ILE A 31 2.50 5.20 -8.74
C ILE A 31 3.73 4.31 -8.50
N SER A 32 3.75 3.55 -7.40
CA SER A 32 4.80 2.56 -7.15
C SER A 32 4.89 1.50 -8.27
N LEU A 33 3.75 1.02 -8.77
CA LEU A 33 3.67 0.09 -9.89
C LEU A 33 4.23 0.69 -11.18
N MET A 34 3.94 1.96 -11.47
CA MET A 34 4.49 2.65 -12.63
C MET A 34 6.02 2.72 -12.59
N GLY A 35 6.62 2.79 -11.40
CA GLY A 35 8.08 2.73 -11.22
C GLY A 35 8.72 1.41 -11.71
N LEU A 36 7.98 0.31 -11.80
CA LEU A 36 8.48 -0.96 -12.37
C LEU A 36 8.56 -0.96 -13.91
N TRP A 37 7.85 -0.05 -14.59
CA TRP A 37 7.90 0.04 -16.05
C TRP A 37 9.17 0.71 -16.58
N VAL A 38 9.92 1.38 -15.71
CA VAL A 38 11.20 2.01 -16.06
C VAL A 38 12.25 0.93 -16.28
N PRO A 39 13.02 0.97 -17.39
CA PRO A 39 14.02 -0.04 -17.71
C PRO A 39 15.10 -0.16 -16.62
N PRO A 40 15.73 -1.35 -16.46
CA PRO A 40 16.71 -1.59 -15.41
C PRO A 40 18.02 -0.82 -15.66
N SER A 41 18.21 -0.25 -16.85
CA SER A 41 19.31 0.67 -17.16
C SER A 41 19.22 1.99 -16.38
N GLU A 42 18.04 2.37 -15.89
CA GLU A 42 17.79 3.60 -15.13
C GLU A 42 17.35 3.29 -13.69
N LEU A 43 18.18 2.53 -12.96
CA LEU A 43 17.93 2.19 -11.54
C LEU A 43 17.71 3.42 -10.66
N GLU A 44 18.39 4.53 -10.97
CA GLU A 44 18.22 5.80 -10.25
C GLU A 44 16.80 6.34 -10.39
N VAL A 45 16.20 6.26 -11.58
CA VAL A 45 14.81 6.69 -11.83
C VAL A 45 13.82 5.76 -11.13
N ARG A 46 14.09 4.44 -11.10
CA ARG A 46 13.28 3.47 -10.36
C ARG A 46 13.30 3.71 -8.85
N SER A 47 14.48 3.94 -8.29
CA SER A 47 14.66 4.21 -6.87
C SER A 47 13.98 5.53 -6.46
N ASN A 48 14.12 6.57 -7.29
CA ASN A 48 13.45 7.85 -7.10
C ASN A 48 11.93 7.77 -7.22
N ALA A 49 11.38 6.79 -7.94
CA ALA A 49 9.94 6.54 -7.96
C ALA A 49 9.46 5.74 -6.73
N GLY A 50 10.24 4.76 -6.25
CA GLY A 50 9.85 3.86 -5.17
C GLY A 50 10.01 4.44 -3.76
N ALA A 51 11.15 5.08 -3.47
CA ALA A 51 11.46 5.58 -2.13
C ALA A 51 10.48 6.65 -1.61
N PRO A 52 10.06 7.65 -2.42
CA PRO A 52 9.06 8.63 -1.98
C PRO A 52 7.70 8.01 -1.74
N MET A 53 7.34 6.93 -2.44
CA MET A 53 6.04 6.28 -2.24
C MET A 53 5.96 5.53 -0.91
N LEU A 54 7.07 4.96 -0.44
CA LEU A 54 7.14 4.39 0.92
C LEU A 54 6.97 5.48 1.98
N ALA A 55 7.64 6.63 1.81
CA ALA A 55 7.47 7.77 2.69
C ALA A 55 6.02 8.29 2.68
N ALA A 56 5.40 8.37 1.50
CA ALA A 56 4.00 8.76 1.34
C ALA A 56 3.05 7.78 2.07
N ALA A 57 3.29 6.47 1.97
CA ALA A 57 2.51 5.46 2.70
C ALA A 57 2.63 5.63 4.21
N VAL A 58 3.83 5.91 4.74
CA VAL A 58 4.04 6.15 6.19
C VAL A 58 3.31 7.41 6.66
N LEU A 59 3.45 8.51 5.93
CA LEU A 59 2.77 9.75 6.27
C LEU A 59 1.24 9.61 6.20
N PHE A 60 0.74 8.88 5.20
CA PHE A 60 -0.68 8.60 5.09
C PHE A 60 -1.19 7.73 6.23
N HIS A 61 -0.45 6.68 6.62
CA HIS A 61 -0.79 5.87 7.80
C HIS A 61 -0.86 6.73 9.06
N TYR A 62 0.12 7.61 9.24
CA TYR A 62 0.18 8.50 10.39
C TYR A 62 -1.07 9.39 10.47
N SER A 63 -1.49 10.00 9.35
CA SER A 63 -2.72 10.79 9.29
C SER A 63 -3.97 9.98 9.65
N LEU A 64 -4.06 8.72 9.20
CA LEU A 64 -5.19 7.83 9.55
C LEU A 64 -5.28 7.55 11.05
N ILE A 65 -4.14 7.35 11.72
CA ILE A 65 -4.09 7.14 13.18
C ILE A 65 -4.58 8.38 13.93
N GLN A 66 -4.34 9.59 13.41
CA GLN A 66 -4.80 10.84 14.06
C GLN A 66 -6.32 11.05 13.92
N GLU A 67 -6.93 10.55 12.85
CA GLU A 67 -8.37 10.71 12.58
C GLU A 67 -9.25 9.66 13.27
N LEU A 68 -8.70 8.48 13.57
CA LEU A 68 -9.42 7.36 14.19
C LEU A 68 -9.16 7.30 15.69
N PRO A 69 -10.19 7.15 16.56
CA PRO A 69 -9.96 6.94 17.98
C PRO A 69 -9.16 5.65 18.20
N ALA A 70 -8.19 5.68 19.12
CA ALA A 70 -7.31 4.54 19.39
C ALA A 70 -8.10 3.33 19.88
N THR A 71 -8.41 2.41 18.96
CA THR A 71 -9.07 1.14 19.25
C THR A 71 -8.03 0.05 19.45
N GLY A 72 -8.19 -0.81 20.45
CA GLY A 72 -7.28 -1.95 20.71
C GLY A 72 -7.37 -3.10 19.70
N TYR A 73 -8.03 -2.91 18.56
CA TYR A 73 -8.17 -3.88 17.48
C TYR A 73 -7.74 -3.25 16.15
N LEU A 74 -7.21 -4.07 15.23
CA LEU A 74 -6.88 -3.62 13.87
C LEU A 74 -8.17 -3.25 13.14
N THR A 75 -8.27 -1.99 12.71
CA THR A 75 -9.36 -1.55 11.84
C THR A 75 -9.15 -2.09 10.43
N ARG A 76 -10.20 -2.11 9.60
CA ARG A 76 -10.06 -2.50 8.18
C ARG A 76 -9.07 -1.60 7.42
N ALA A 77 -8.98 -0.32 7.81
CA ALA A 77 -8.01 0.63 7.24
C ALA A 77 -6.56 0.22 7.55
N ASP A 78 -6.28 -0.21 8.78
CA ASP A 78 -4.93 -0.63 9.19
C ASP A 78 -4.48 -1.89 8.42
N LYS A 79 -5.39 -2.85 8.21
CA LYS A 79 -5.12 -4.04 7.40
C LYS A 79 -4.83 -3.69 5.95
N LEU A 80 -5.57 -2.75 5.38
CA LEU A 80 -5.34 -2.26 4.02
C LEU A 80 -3.95 -1.61 3.91
N MET A 81 -3.57 -0.79 4.89
CA MET A 81 -2.26 -0.18 4.96
C MET A 81 -1.11 -1.20 5.05
N LEU A 82 -1.30 -2.31 5.77
CA LEU A 82 -0.33 -3.41 5.75
C LEU A 82 -0.15 -4.00 4.35
N GLY A 83 -1.23 -4.18 3.59
CA GLY A 83 -1.16 -4.63 2.19
C GLY A 83 -0.39 -3.67 1.29
N VAL A 84 -0.59 -2.36 1.48
CA VAL A 84 0.17 -1.30 0.80
C VAL A 84 1.66 -1.44 1.11
N TYR A 85 2.03 -1.53 2.40
CA TYR A 85 3.44 -1.69 2.78
C TYR A 85 4.10 -2.94 2.20
N VAL A 86 3.43 -4.10 2.24
CA VAL A 86 3.97 -5.33 1.66
C VAL A 86 4.21 -5.16 0.15
N SER A 87 3.28 -4.51 -0.55
CA SER A 87 3.39 -4.26 -1.99
C SER A 87 4.57 -3.34 -2.32
N LEU A 88 4.72 -2.24 -1.58
CA LEU A 88 5.82 -1.29 -1.76
C LEU A 88 7.19 -1.90 -1.38
N LEU A 89 7.24 -2.67 -0.29
CA LEU A 89 8.46 -3.38 0.09
C LEU A 89 8.88 -4.38 -0.98
N MET A 90 7.93 -5.10 -1.57
CA MET A 90 8.23 -6.06 -2.63
C MET A 90 8.71 -5.35 -3.91
N ASN A 91 8.16 -4.18 -4.23
CA ASN A 91 8.62 -3.32 -5.33
C ASN A 91 10.06 -2.83 -5.10
N MET A 92 10.35 -2.34 -3.89
CA MET A 92 11.69 -1.85 -3.54
C MET A 92 12.71 -3.00 -3.48
N ALA A 93 12.34 -4.15 -2.91
CA ALA A 93 13.17 -5.35 -2.89
C ALA A 93 13.49 -5.84 -4.31
N SER A 94 12.53 -5.80 -5.24
CA SER A 94 12.78 -6.12 -6.64
C SER A 94 13.84 -5.19 -7.24
N THR A 95 13.72 -3.89 -7.03
CA THR A 95 14.71 -2.89 -7.50
C THR A 95 16.09 -3.12 -6.88
N TRP A 96 16.15 -3.49 -5.60
CA TRP A 96 17.39 -3.82 -4.91
C TRP A 96 18.05 -5.10 -5.41
N ILE A 97 17.26 -6.14 -5.72
CA ILE A 97 17.75 -7.39 -6.32
C ILE A 97 18.38 -7.11 -7.71
N PHE A 98 17.80 -6.21 -8.51
CA PHE A 98 18.43 -5.78 -9.77
C PHE A 98 19.78 -5.10 -9.58
N MET A 99 19.98 -4.40 -8.46
CA MET A 99 21.25 -3.74 -8.15
C MET A 99 22.33 -4.74 -7.69
N VAL A 100 21.93 -5.92 -7.19
CA VAL A 100 22.84 -6.96 -6.67
C VAL A 100 23.11 -8.08 -7.70
N VAL A 101 22.17 -8.38 -8.59
CA VAL A 101 22.31 -9.42 -9.63
C VAL A 101 23.04 -8.85 -10.85
N GLY A 102 24.18 -9.46 -11.21
CA GLY A 102 24.99 -9.06 -12.37
C GLY A 102 24.28 -9.18 -13.71
N GLU A 103 24.74 -8.38 -14.68
CA GLU A 103 24.12 -8.10 -16.00
C GLU A 103 23.69 -9.35 -16.81
N GLU A 104 24.33 -10.52 -16.60
CA GLU A 104 24.08 -11.74 -17.38
C GLU A 104 22.70 -12.38 -17.17
N ARG A 105 21.95 -12.03 -16.11
CA ARG A 105 20.56 -12.51 -15.87
C ARG A 105 19.54 -11.39 -15.80
N MET A 106 19.92 -10.17 -16.18
CA MET A 106 19.11 -8.97 -15.96
C MET A 106 17.80 -9.01 -16.75
N GLU A 107 17.79 -9.53 -17.98
CA GLU A 107 16.59 -9.55 -18.84
C GLU A 107 15.50 -10.54 -18.39
N ASP A 108 15.89 -11.72 -17.92
CA ASP A 108 14.95 -12.76 -17.45
C ASP A 108 14.32 -12.39 -16.10
N VAL A 109 15.13 -11.82 -15.19
CA VAL A 109 14.65 -11.29 -13.91
C VAL A 109 13.76 -10.07 -14.17
N PHE A 110 14.05 -9.25 -15.19
CA PHE A 110 13.23 -8.10 -15.57
C PHE A 110 11.84 -8.49 -16.10
N ARG A 111 11.75 -9.48 -17.00
CA ARG A 111 10.45 -10.00 -17.47
C ARG A 111 9.64 -10.65 -16.35
N THR A 112 10.32 -11.43 -15.51
CA THR A 112 9.68 -12.14 -14.40
C THR A 112 9.19 -11.16 -13.35
N ALA A 113 10.01 -10.21 -12.90
CA ALA A 113 9.61 -9.19 -11.92
C ALA A 113 8.52 -8.26 -12.45
N ARG A 114 8.58 -7.85 -13.73
CA ARG A 114 7.57 -6.99 -14.35
C ARG A 114 6.20 -7.65 -14.45
N THR A 115 6.13 -8.98 -14.43
CA THR A 115 4.86 -9.72 -14.47
C THR A 115 4.43 -10.16 -13.07
N TRP A 116 5.36 -10.66 -12.25
CA TRP A 116 5.07 -11.17 -10.91
C TRP A 116 4.80 -10.07 -9.89
N VAL A 117 5.52 -8.95 -9.91
CA VAL A 117 5.33 -7.88 -8.93
C VAL A 117 3.95 -7.24 -9.06
N PRO A 118 3.45 -6.81 -10.25
CA PRO A 118 2.10 -6.27 -10.34
C PRO A 118 1.02 -7.31 -10.05
N ILE A 119 1.20 -8.58 -10.43
CA ILE A 119 0.24 -9.65 -10.08
C ILE A 119 0.20 -9.86 -8.57
N ALA A 120 1.36 -9.90 -7.91
CA ALA A 120 1.45 -10.05 -6.47
C ALA A 120 0.90 -8.82 -5.74
N THR A 121 1.15 -7.60 -6.24
CA THR A 121 0.56 -6.38 -5.71
C THR A 121 -0.96 -6.39 -5.86
N VAL A 122 -1.50 -6.77 -7.02
CA VAL A 122 -2.96 -6.88 -7.23
C VAL A 122 -3.57 -7.97 -6.35
N LEU A 123 -2.89 -9.11 -6.15
CA LEU A 123 -3.33 -10.17 -5.24
C LEU A 123 -3.32 -9.71 -3.77
N VAL A 124 -2.26 -9.02 -3.33
CA VAL A 124 -2.14 -8.48 -1.97
C VAL A 124 -3.19 -7.40 -1.73
N MET A 125 -3.40 -6.51 -2.70
CA MET A 125 -4.42 -5.45 -2.63
C MET A 125 -5.84 -6.04 -2.64
N GLY A 126 -6.08 -7.06 -3.45
CA GLY A 126 -7.33 -7.80 -3.52
C GLY A 126 -7.62 -8.55 -2.22
N ALA A 127 -6.64 -9.23 -1.65
CA ALA A 127 -6.74 -9.85 -0.33
C ALA A 127 -6.99 -8.81 0.77
N ALA A 128 -6.33 -7.65 0.71
CA ALA A 128 -6.50 -6.56 1.65
C ALA A 128 -7.88 -5.88 1.57
N CYS A 129 -8.55 -5.94 0.41
CA CYS A 129 -9.91 -5.43 0.22
C CYS A 129 -11.00 -6.42 0.68
N VAL A 130 -10.69 -7.72 0.78
CA VAL A 130 -11.64 -8.78 1.16
C VAL A 130 -11.67 -9.06 2.67
N VAL A 131 -10.61 -8.69 3.41
CA VAL A 131 -10.39 -9.00 4.85
C VAL A 131 -10.63 -7.81 5.79
#